data_AF-A0A5N6WIQ6-F1
#
_entry.id   AF-A0A5N6WIQ6-F1
#
_cell.length_a   1.000
_cell.length_b   1.000
_cell.length_c   1.000
_cell.angle_alpha   90.00
_cell.angle_beta   90.00
_cell.angle_gamma   90.00
#
_symmetry.space_group_name_H-M   'P 1'
#
loop_
_entity.id
_entity.type
_entity.pdbx_description
1 polymer ?
#
loop_
_entity_poly.entity_id
_entity_poly.type
_entity_poly.pdbx_seq_one_letter_code
_entity_poly.pdbx_strand_id
1 'polypeptide(L)'
;MTSPAAPLRTLLPAVCRSPHKPPTPVHCVERKSKRRSLACSSCQRKKVKCSGPPCGACAATNSECCFEPLTDKRRKLTRKAAEKDMESYRHVSMYLISILRSGKDDDVNNLVKEIQKASSLGSALADLQSLISREKS
;
A
#
# COMPACT_ATOMS: atom_id res chain seq x y z
N MET A 1 16.23 -35.30 -29.50
CA MET A 1 15.96 -36.23 -28.38
C MET A 1 15.19 -35.47 -27.32
N THR A 2 13.87 -35.46 -27.41
CA THR A 2 12.95 -34.78 -26.49
C THR A 2 12.74 -35.63 -25.24
N SER A 3 13.14 -35.15 -24.06
CA SER A 3 12.87 -35.83 -22.79
C SER A 3 11.37 -35.90 -22.51
N PRO A 4 10.84 -37.03 -22.02
CA PRO A 4 9.43 -37.15 -21.69
C PRO A 4 9.10 -36.35 -20.42
N ALA A 5 7.96 -35.68 -20.43
CA ALA A 5 7.45 -34.93 -19.29
C ALA A 5 7.11 -35.88 -18.12
N ALA A 6 7.52 -35.51 -16.90
CA ALA A 6 7.24 -36.29 -15.70
C ALA A 6 5.72 -36.34 -15.42
N PRO A 7 5.19 -37.48 -14.95
CA PRO A 7 3.76 -37.62 -14.67
C PRO A 7 3.35 -36.73 -13.49
N LEU A 8 2.17 -36.11 -13.62
CA LEU A 8 1.58 -35.30 -12.56
C LEU A 8 1.26 -36.19 -11.35
N ARG A 9 1.60 -35.71 -10.15
CA ARG A 9 1.31 -36.43 -8.90
C ARG A 9 -0.17 -36.34 -8.57
N THR A 10 -0.81 -37.48 -8.35
CA THR A 10 -2.20 -37.56 -7.86
C THR A 10 -2.26 -37.04 -6.42
N LEU A 11 -3.09 -36.01 -6.19
CA LEU A 11 -3.36 -35.51 -4.84
C LEU A 11 -4.34 -36.46 -4.13
N LEU A 12 -3.98 -36.93 -2.94
CA LEU A 12 -4.91 -37.67 -2.09
C LEU A 12 -5.98 -36.72 -1.52
N PRO A 13 -7.25 -37.16 -1.38
CA PRO A 13 -8.27 -36.40 -0.66
C PRO A 13 -7.81 -36.08 0.76
N ALA A 14 -8.22 -34.91 1.26
CA ALA A 14 -7.99 -34.55 2.65
C ALA A 14 -8.62 -35.62 3.57
N VAL A 15 -7.81 -36.26 4.40
CA VAL A 15 -8.31 -37.24 5.38
C VAL A 15 -9.19 -36.49 6.39
N CYS A 16 -10.49 -36.76 6.37
CA CYS A 16 -11.41 -36.29 7.41
C CYS A 16 -10.96 -36.91 8.74
N ARG A 17 -10.24 -36.14 9.57
CA ARG A 17 -9.96 -36.56 10.94
C ARG A 17 -11.31 -36.64 11.67
N SER A 18 -11.58 -37.81 12.26
CA SER A 18 -12.77 -38.11 13.04
C SER A 18 -13.08 -37.03 14.10
N PRO A 19 -14.34 -36.85 14.54
CA PRO A 19 -14.72 -35.82 15.51
C PRO A 19 -13.99 -36.05 16.84
N HIS A 20 -12.96 -35.26 17.12
CA HIS A 20 -12.32 -35.26 18.43
C HIS A 20 -13.28 -34.63 19.46
N LYS A 21 -13.47 -35.38 20.56
CA LYS A 21 -14.10 -34.99 21.83
C LYS A 21 -13.77 -33.54 22.21
N PRO A 22 -14.74 -32.71 22.64
CA PRO A 22 -14.50 -31.29 22.89
C PRO A 22 -13.54 -31.12 24.08
N PRO A 23 -12.46 -30.33 23.94
CA PRO A 23 -11.66 -29.92 25.09
C PRO A 23 -12.48 -28.93 25.94
N THR A 24 -12.35 -29.07 27.26
CA THR A 24 -12.91 -28.17 28.27
C THR A 24 -12.57 -26.69 27.97
N PRO A 25 -13.51 -25.75 28.18
CA PRO A 25 -13.27 -24.35 27.87
C PRO A 25 -12.37 -23.73 28.95
N VAL A 26 -11.07 -23.81 28.75
CA VAL A 26 -10.15 -22.83 29.33
C VAL A 26 -10.44 -21.48 28.65
N HIS A 27 -11.27 -20.67 29.31
CA HIS A 27 -11.59 -19.32 28.87
C HIS A 27 -10.41 -18.39 29.16
N CYS A 28 -9.25 -18.64 28.53
CA CYS A 28 -8.29 -17.57 28.34
C CYS A 28 -8.82 -16.74 27.17
N VAL A 29 -9.44 -15.60 27.48
CA VAL A 29 -9.69 -14.55 26.49
C VAL A 29 -8.33 -13.91 26.16
N GLU A 30 -7.40 -14.70 25.62
CA GLU A 30 -6.37 -14.13 24.78
C GLU A 30 -7.13 -13.50 23.64
N ARG A 31 -7.21 -12.16 23.66
CA ARG A 31 -7.64 -11.37 22.51
C ARG A 31 -6.75 -11.81 21.37
N LYS A 32 -7.21 -12.79 20.58
CA LYS A 32 -6.43 -13.47 19.56
C LYS A 32 -5.87 -12.38 18.68
N SER A 33 -4.57 -12.12 18.84
CA SER A 33 -3.91 -10.99 18.21
C SER A 33 -4.25 -11.05 16.74
N LYS A 34 -5.03 -10.07 16.26
CA LYS A 34 -5.55 -10.05 14.90
C LYS A 34 -4.37 -10.28 13.98
N ARG A 35 -4.34 -11.41 13.27
CA ARG A 35 -3.18 -11.86 12.49
C ARG A 35 -2.71 -10.71 11.59
N ARG A 36 -1.65 -10.02 12.00
CA ARG A 36 -1.13 -8.88 11.24
C ARG A 36 -0.28 -9.45 10.12
N SER A 37 -0.66 -9.13 8.89
CA SER A 37 0.09 -9.54 7.71
C SER A 37 1.35 -8.70 7.49
N LEU A 38 1.51 -7.56 8.17
CA LEU A 38 2.67 -6.66 8.04
C LEU A 38 3.60 -6.78 9.25
N ALA A 39 4.90 -6.95 8.98
CA ALA A 39 5.97 -6.73 9.97
C ALA A 39 6.53 -5.31 9.82
N CYS A 40 7.12 -4.74 10.87
CA CYS A 40 7.85 -3.47 10.75
C CYS A 40 9.11 -3.63 9.86
N SER A 41 9.62 -2.53 9.33
CA SER A 41 10.78 -2.50 8.43
C SER A 41 12.03 -3.12 9.06
N SER A 42 12.24 -2.95 10.36
CA SER A 42 13.35 -3.53 11.13
C SER A 42 13.22 -5.05 11.26
N CYS A 43 12.05 -5.58 11.62
CA CYS A 43 11.81 -7.03 11.66
C CYS A 43 11.85 -7.68 10.27
N GLN A 44 11.36 -6.99 9.23
CA GLN A 44 11.45 -7.44 7.84
C GLN A 44 12.92 -7.61 7.43
N ARG A 45 13.75 -6.59 7.66
CA ARG A 45 15.19 -6.63 7.37
C ARG A 45 15.92 -7.75 8.13
N LYS A 46 15.61 -7.91 9.42
CA LYS A 46 16.23 -8.94 10.29
C LYS A 46 15.66 -10.34 10.09
N LYS A 47 14.57 -10.50 9.31
CA LYS A 47 13.82 -11.77 9.12
C LYS A 47 13.37 -12.43 10.43
N VAL A 48 13.00 -11.63 11.43
CA VAL A 48 12.52 -12.10 12.75
C VAL A 48 11.01 -11.92 12.90
N LYS A 49 10.40 -12.66 13.84
CA LYS A 49 8.98 -12.55 14.15
C LYS A 49 8.64 -11.15 14.66
N CYS A 50 7.69 -10.48 14.01
CA CYS A 50 7.18 -9.18 14.43
C CYS A 50 5.87 -9.35 15.21
N SER A 51 5.76 -8.73 16.39
CA SER A 51 4.58 -8.83 17.25
C SER A 51 3.53 -7.72 17.03
N GLY A 52 3.76 -6.78 16.10
CA GLY A 52 2.91 -5.60 15.89
C GLY A 52 3.45 -4.34 16.58
N PRO A 53 2.89 -3.13 16.35
CA PRO A 53 3.43 -1.88 16.87
C PRO A 53 3.04 -1.58 18.34
N PRO A 54 3.97 -1.14 19.20
CA PRO A 54 5.43 -1.28 19.05
C PRO A 54 5.85 -2.76 19.16
N CYS A 55 6.82 -3.17 18.35
CA CYS A 55 7.20 -4.58 18.26
C CYS A 55 8.15 -4.97 19.40
N GLY A 56 7.93 -6.14 20.02
CA GLY A 56 8.72 -6.60 21.17
C GLY A 56 10.20 -6.78 20.82
N ALA A 57 10.49 -7.27 19.61
CA ALA A 57 11.87 -7.36 19.13
C ALA A 57 12.53 -5.97 18.99
N CYS A 58 11.77 -4.98 18.56
CA CYS A 58 12.22 -3.61 18.34
C CYS A 58 12.47 -2.90 19.68
N ALA A 59 11.55 -3.10 20.63
CA ALA A 59 11.67 -2.60 22.00
C ALA A 59 12.87 -3.21 22.70
N ALA A 60 13.09 -4.53 22.59
CA ALA A 60 14.23 -5.21 23.20
C ALA A 60 15.58 -4.74 22.65
N THR A 61 15.65 -4.40 21.35
CA THR A 61 16.89 -3.93 20.71
C THR A 61 17.01 -2.40 20.66
N ASN A 62 16.10 -1.65 21.30
CA ASN A 62 16.02 -0.19 21.20
C ASN A 62 16.14 0.34 19.75
N SER A 63 15.50 -0.36 18.81
CA SER A 63 15.56 -0.03 17.38
C SER A 63 14.26 0.60 16.90
N GLU A 64 14.35 1.48 15.91
CA GLU A 64 13.19 2.11 15.29
C GLU A 64 12.17 1.08 14.75
N CYS A 65 10.89 1.27 15.10
CA CYS A 65 9.79 0.36 14.77
C CYS A 65 8.79 1.00 13.82
N CYS A 66 9.15 1.09 12.54
CA CYS A 66 8.31 1.72 11.51
C CYS A 66 7.56 0.69 10.68
N PHE A 67 6.25 0.88 10.51
CA PHE A 67 5.41 0.05 9.66
C PHE A 67 5.02 0.84 8.41
N GLU A 68 5.41 0.32 7.24
CA GLU A 68 5.09 0.95 5.96
C GLU A 68 4.00 0.13 5.24
N PRO A 69 2.73 0.52 5.34
CA PRO A 69 1.60 -0.29 4.86
C PRO A 69 1.53 -0.44 3.34
N LEU A 70 2.20 0.43 2.59
CA LEU A 70 2.16 0.50 1.13
C LEU A 70 3.35 -0.18 0.43
N THR A 71 4.25 -0.82 1.17
CA THR A 71 5.44 -1.50 0.59
C THR A 71 5.08 -2.76 -0.18
N ASP A 72 4.12 -3.54 0.31
CA ASP A 72 3.72 -4.81 -0.30
C ASP A 72 2.69 -4.57 -1.41
N LYS A 73 3.18 -4.48 -2.65
CA LYS A 73 2.37 -4.24 -3.87
C LYS A 73 1.29 -5.29 -4.12
N ARG A 74 1.39 -6.49 -3.52
CA ARG A 74 0.36 -7.53 -3.65
C ARG A 74 -0.91 -7.20 -2.87
N ARG A 75 -0.84 -6.29 -1.90
CA ARG A 75 -1.98 -5.95 -1.05
C ARG A 75 -2.98 -5.07 -1.78
N LYS A 76 -4.26 -5.33 -1.52
CA LYS A 76 -5.38 -4.49 -1.99
C LYS A 76 -5.20 -3.03 -1.61
N LEU A 77 -4.68 -2.74 -0.41
CA LEU A 77 -4.42 -1.37 0.04
C LEU A 77 -3.41 -0.65 -0.86
N THR A 78 -2.25 -1.28 -1.11
CA THR A 78 -1.20 -0.72 -1.97
C THR A 78 -1.69 -0.52 -3.40
N ARG A 79 -2.41 -1.49 -3.94
CA ARG A 79 -3.02 -1.38 -5.27
C ARG A 79 -3.98 -0.20 -5.35
N LYS A 80 -4.88 -0.05 -4.37
CA LYS A 80 -5.83 1.07 -4.31
C LYS A 80 -5.14 2.42 -4.18
N ALA A 81 -4.05 2.50 -3.40
CA ALA A 81 -3.26 3.72 -3.28
C ALA A 81 -2.65 4.10 -4.64
N ALA A 82 -2.01 3.15 -5.33
CA ALA A 82 -1.47 3.38 -6.67
C ALA A 82 -2.56 3.75 -7.70
N GLU A 83 -3.72 3.09 -7.66
CA GLU A 83 -4.88 3.44 -8.48
C GLU A 83 -5.33 4.90 -8.24
N LYS A 84 -5.37 5.34 -6.98
CA LYS A 84 -5.70 6.72 -6.62
C LYS A 84 -4.63 7.72 -7.10
N ASP A 85 -3.35 7.38 -6.97
CA ASP A 85 -2.25 8.23 -7.42
C ASP A 85 -2.30 8.42 -8.95
N MET A 86 -2.53 7.33 -9.70
CA MET A 86 -2.70 7.37 -11.16
C MET A 86 -3.88 8.26 -11.56
N GLU A 87 -5.01 8.13 -10.90
CA GLU A 87 -6.19 8.97 -11.17
C GLU A 87 -5.93 10.44 -10.87
N SER A 88 -5.16 10.72 -9.82
CA SER A 88 -4.75 12.08 -9.48
C SER A 88 -3.85 12.68 -10.55
N TYR A 89 -2.83 11.96 -11.01
CA TYR A 89 -1.96 12.42 -12.09
C TYR A 89 -2.73 12.59 -13.41
N ARG A 90 -3.71 11.74 -13.69
CA ARG A 90 -4.59 11.88 -14.86
C ARG A 90 -5.35 13.20 -14.80
N HIS A 91 -5.98 13.52 -13.67
CA HIS A 91 -6.71 14.78 -13.51
C HIS A 91 -5.82 16.01 -13.67
N VAL A 92 -4.65 16.02 -13.02
CA VAL A 92 -3.69 17.12 -13.17
C VAL A 92 -3.26 17.27 -14.63
N SER A 93 -2.94 16.16 -15.31
CA SER A 93 -2.54 16.18 -16.72
C SER A 93 -3.65 16.76 -17.61
N MET A 94 -4.90 16.35 -17.41
CA MET A 94 -6.05 16.88 -18.15
C MET A 94 -6.25 18.37 -17.90
N TYR A 95 -6.13 18.82 -16.65
CA TYR A 95 -6.23 20.23 -16.29
C TYR A 95 -5.16 21.08 -16.99
N LEU A 96 -3.90 20.64 -16.96
CA LEU A 96 -2.79 21.30 -17.64
C LEU A 96 -3.05 21.42 -19.15
N ILE A 97 -3.42 20.30 -19.80
CA ILE A 97 -3.71 20.30 -21.24
C ILE A 97 -4.89 21.21 -21.56
N SER A 98 -5.91 21.26 -20.71
CA SER A 98 -7.08 22.13 -20.91
C SER A 98 -6.70 23.61 -20.92
N ILE A 99 -5.91 24.06 -19.93
CA ILE A 99 -5.44 25.45 -19.87
C ILE A 99 -4.54 25.76 -21.05
N LEU A 100 -3.59 24.88 -21.37
CA LEU A 100 -2.65 25.12 -22.48
C LEU A 100 -3.33 25.15 -23.85
N ARG A 101 -4.42 24.41 -24.05
CA ARG A 101 -5.10 24.32 -25.35
C ARG A 101 -6.14 25.42 -25.57
N SER A 102 -6.86 25.79 -24.51
CA SER A 102 -8.07 26.62 -24.63
C SER A 102 -8.10 27.80 -23.65
N GLY A 103 -7.12 27.91 -22.75
CA GLY A 103 -7.01 29.02 -21.80
C GLY A 103 -6.56 30.31 -22.50
N LYS A 104 -6.83 31.45 -21.85
CA LYS A 104 -6.28 32.74 -22.28
C LYS A 104 -4.81 32.84 -21.89
N ASP A 105 -4.09 33.80 -22.46
CA ASP A 105 -2.69 34.04 -22.12
C ASP A 105 -2.50 34.29 -20.61
N ASP A 106 -3.43 34.97 -19.96
CA ASP A 106 -3.41 35.18 -18.51
C ASP A 106 -3.54 33.87 -17.72
N ASP A 107 -4.38 32.93 -18.18
CA ASP A 107 -4.57 31.64 -17.53
C ASP A 107 -3.29 30.79 -17.63
N VAL A 108 -2.67 30.78 -18.81
CA VAL A 108 -1.39 30.10 -19.06
C VAL A 108 -0.28 30.73 -18.22
N ASN A 109 -0.19 32.06 -18.19
CA ASN A 109 0.82 32.78 -17.41
C ASN A 109 0.66 32.53 -15.90
N ASN A 110 -0.58 32.51 -15.40
CA ASN A 110 -0.86 32.19 -14.00
C ASN A 110 -0.48 30.74 -13.67
N LEU A 111 -0.81 29.80 -14.56
CA LEU A 111 -0.42 28.40 -14.41
C LEU A 111 1.11 28.26 -14.31
N VAL A 112 1.86 28.91 -15.20
CA VAL A 112 3.34 28.89 -15.18
C VAL A 112 3.88 29.49 -13.88
N LYS A 113 3.34 30.63 -13.42
CA LYS A 113 3.76 31.25 -12.15
C LYS A 113 3.54 30.34 -10.95
N GLU A 114 2.39 29.66 -10.88
CA GLU A 114 2.09 28.71 -9.80
C GLU A 114 3.06 27.52 -9.82
N ILE A 115 3.35 26.96 -11.00
CA ILE A 115 4.31 25.86 -11.13
C ILE A 115 5.73 26.30 -10.74
N GLN A 116 6.15 27.51 -11.12
CA GLN A 116 7.49 28.04 -10.82
C GLN A 116 7.67 28.45 -9.36
N LYS A 117 6.58 28.82 -8.67
CA LYS A 117 6.61 29.15 -7.23
C LYS A 117 6.88 27.93 -6.35
N ALA A 118 6.54 26.73 -6.84
CA ALA A 118 6.71 25.50 -6.09
C ALA A 118 8.20 25.17 -5.86
N SER A 119 8.53 24.72 -4.64
CA SER A 119 9.91 24.37 -4.27
C SER A 119 10.41 23.06 -4.89
N SER A 120 9.50 22.23 -5.41
CA SER A 120 9.78 20.95 -6.04
C SER A 120 8.65 20.54 -7.00
N LEU A 121 8.91 19.55 -7.84
CA LEU A 121 7.86 18.94 -8.68
C LEU A 121 6.72 18.34 -7.82
N GLY A 122 7.06 17.72 -6.69
CA GLY A 122 6.06 17.12 -5.80
C GLY A 122 5.14 18.16 -5.17
N SER A 123 5.67 19.30 -4.75
CA SER A 123 4.86 20.42 -4.25
C SER A 123 4.00 21.03 -5.35
N ALA A 124 4.55 21.22 -6.56
CA ALA A 124 3.78 21.75 -7.69
C ALA A 124 2.57 20.86 -8.00
N LEU A 125 2.74 19.54 -8.01
CA LEU A 125 1.65 18.59 -8.22
C LEU A 125 0.59 18.66 -7.10
N ALA A 126 1.01 18.79 -5.84
CA ALA A 126 0.09 18.92 -4.72
C ALA A 126 -0.71 20.24 -4.78
N ASP A 127 -0.07 21.34 -5.16
CA ASP A 127 -0.70 22.66 -5.30
C ASP A 127 -1.75 22.63 -6.44
N LEU A 128 -1.40 22.03 -7.59
CA LEU A 128 -2.33 21.83 -8.70
C LEU A 128 -3.51 20.91 -8.31
N GLN A 129 -3.28 19.84 -7.55
CA GLN A 129 -4.36 18.99 -7.03
C GLN A 129 -5.32 19.76 -6.12
N SER A 130 -4.80 20.67 -5.31
CA SER A 130 -5.59 21.55 -4.44
C SER A 130 -6.42 22.55 -5.25
N LEU A 131 -5.87 23.11 -6.34
CA LEU A 131 -6.62 23.96 -7.28
C LEU A 131 -7.80 23.20 -7.90
N ILE A 132 -7.54 22.02 -8.48
CA ILE A 132 -8.57 21.19 -9.14
C ILE A 132 -9.67 20.76 -8.14
N SER A 133 -9.30 20.47 -6.90
CA SER A 133 -10.27 20.08 -5.86
C SER A 133 -11.19 21.23 -5.44
N ARG A 134 -10.71 22.47 -5.49
CA ARG A 134 -11.50 23.67 -5.17
C ARG A 134 -12.49 24.02 -6.27
N GLU A 135 -12.10 23.84 -7.54
CA GLU A 135 -12.93 24.17 -8.70
C GLU A 135 -14.10 23.19 -8.90
N LYS A 136 -14.01 22.00 -8.32
CA LYS A 136 -15.05 20.96 -8.39
C LYS A 136 -16.14 21.12 -7.30
N SER A 137 -15.94 22.00 -6.32
CA SER A 137 -16.90 22.25 -5.23
C SER A 137 -17.83 23.41 -5.53
#